data_AF-A0A0E0DVN7-F1
#
_entry.id   AF-A0A0E0DVN7-F1
#
_cell.length_a   1.000
_cell.length_b   1.000
_cell.length_c   1.000
_cell.angle_alpha   90.00
_cell.angle_beta   90.00
_cell.angle_gamma   90.00
#
_symmetry.space_group_name_H-M   'P 1'
#
loop_
_entity.id
_entity.type
_entity.pdbx_description
1 polymer ?
#
loop_
_entity_poly.entity_id
_entity_poly.type
_entity_poly.pdbx_seq_one_letter_code
_entity_poly.pdbx_strand_id
1 'polypeptide(L)'
;MVMEGMGMAAAWAAGDLWVLAAAVVAGVVLVDAVVRRAHDWVRVAALGAERRSRLPPGEMGWPMVGSMWAFLRAFKSGNPDAFIASFIRRLGIVGTALFVQELTAIDANVSLQRISNYARCTTIVDLQSNGYGWAANTWLLLEPRIQAEFHLFGRTGVYRTFMFSSPTILAVTPEACKQVLMDDEGFVTGWPKATVTLIGPKSFVNMSYDDHRRIRKLTAAPINGFDALTTYLSFIDQTVVASLRRWSSPESGQVEFLTELRRMTFKIIVQIFMSGADDATMEALERSYTDLNYGMRAMAINLPGFAYYRALRARRKLVSVLQGVLDGRRAAAAKGFKRSGAMDMMDRLIEAEDERGRRLADDEIVDVLIMYLNAGHESSGHITMWATVFLQENPDIFARAKAEQEEIMRSIPATQNGLTLRDFKKMHFLSQVVDETLRCVNISFVSFRQATRDIYVNGYLIPKGWKVQLWYRSVHMDDQVYPDPKMFNPSRWEGPPPKAGTFLPFGLGARLCPGNDLAKLEISVFLHHFLLGYKLKRANPKCRVRYLPHPRPVDNCLATITKVSDEH
;
A
#
# COMPACT_ATOMS: atom_id res chain seq x y z
N MET A 1 30.17 49.64 -41.68
CA MET A 1 29.77 50.32 -40.43
C MET A 1 28.29 50.16 -40.06
N VAL A 2 27.35 49.86 -40.99
CA VAL A 2 25.91 49.70 -40.63
C VAL A 2 25.55 48.26 -40.21
N MET A 3 26.28 47.23 -40.67
CA MET A 3 25.99 45.83 -40.30
C MET A 3 26.52 45.38 -38.93
N GLU A 4 27.46 46.10 -38.32
CA GLU A 4 27.94 45.78 -36.95
C GLU A 4 26.98 46.31 -35.86
N GLY A 5 26.27 47.42 -36.11
CA GLY A 5 25.32 48.00 -35.16
C GLY A 5 24.03 47.19 -34.97
N MET A 6 23.58 46.49 -36.01
CA MET A 6 22.36 45.65 -35.93
C MET A 6 22.59 44.36 -35.14
N GLY A 7 23.81 43.79 -35.18
CA GLY A 7 24.18 42.62 -34.37
C GLY A 7 24.28 42.93 -32.88
N MET A 8 24.77 44.14 -32.52
CA MET A 8 24.80 44.58 -31.13
C MET A 8 23.38 44.86 -30.58
N ALA A 9 22.51 45.57 -31.30
CA ALA A 9 21.15 45.85 -30.83
C ALA A 9 20.32 44.58 -30.56
N ALA A 10 20.47 43.53 -31.39
CA ALA A 10 19.83 42.23 -31.17
C ALA A 10 20.40 41.47 -29.97
N ALA A 11 21.70 41.59 -29.69
CA ALA A 11 22.34 40.97 -28.52
C ALA A 11 21.94 41.64 -27.20
N TRP A 12 21.74 42.97 -27.19
CA TRP A 12 21.21 43.71 -26.04
C TRP A 12 19.74 43.36 -25.75
N ALA A 13 18.89 43.31 -26.78
CA ALA A 13 17.50 42.88 -26.63
C ALA A 13 17.34 41.43 -26.15
N ALA A 14 18.25 40.52 -26.56
CA ALA A 14 18.29 39.15 -26.06
C ALA A 14 18.76 39.08 -24.59
N GLY A 15 19.74 39.90 -24.20
CA GLY A 15 20.19 40.03 -22.81
C GLY A 15 19.07 40.53 -21.88
N ASP A 16 18.31 41.53 -22.31
CA ASP A 16 17.16 42.06 -21.56
C ASP A 16 16.04 41.02 -21.38
N LEU A 17 15.80 40.19 -22.40
CA LEU A 17 14.82 39.10 -22.31
C LEU A 17 15.25 38.03 -21.30
N TRP A 18 16.55 37.70 -21.22
CA TRP A 18 17.07 36.75 -20.22
C TRP A 18 16.99 37.32 -18.80
N VAL A 19 17.28 38.61 -18.62
CA VAL A 19 17.15 39.28 -17.32
C VAL A 19 15.68 39.32 -16.87
N LEU A 20 14.76 39.66 -17.78
CA LEU A 20 13.32 39.63 -17.50
C LEU A 20 12.84 38.21 -17.17
N ALA A 21 13.25 37.20 -17.94
CA ALA A 21 12.92 35.80 -17.67
C ALA A 21 13.47 35.34 -16.31
N ALA A 22 14.72 35.69 -15.99
CA ALA A 22 15.34 35.39 -14.69
C ALA A 22 14.60 36.09 -13.53
N ALA A 23 14.22 37.36 -13.70
CA ALA A 23 13.45 38.11 -12.71
C ALA A 23 12.06 37.52 -12.49
N VAL A 24 11.36 37.10 -13.55
CA VAL A 24 10.06 36.42 -13.46
C VAL A 24 10.22 35.08 -12.73
N VAL A 25 11.23 34.28 -13.08
CA VAL A 25 11.50 33.00 -12.40
C VAL A 25 11.82 33.22 -10.93
N ALA A 26 12.68 34.18 -10.60
CA ALA A 26 13.00 34.54 -9.22
C ALA A 26 11.76 35.01 -8.44
N GLY A 27 10.92 35.83 -9.06
CA GLY A 27 9.65 36.27 -8.49
C GLY A 27 8.69 35.11 -8.21
N VAL A 28 8.53 34.19 -9.16
CA VAL A 28 7.70 32.98 -8.98
C VAL A 28 8.24 32.09 -7.86
N VAL A 29 9.55 31.88 -7.79
CA VAL A 29 10.21 31.09 -6.73
C VAL A 29 10.02 31.75 -5.36
N LEU A 30 10.18 33.07 -5.27
CA LEU A 30 9.97 33.81 -4.03
C LEU A 30 8.51 33.70 -3.56
N VAL A 31 7.55 33.90 -4.46
CA VAL A 31 6.12 33.76 -4.14
C VAL A 31 5.80 32.34 -3.67
N ASP A 32 6.28 31.31 -4.37
CA ASP A 32 6.11 29.90 -3.97
C ASP A 32 6.67 29.65 -2.55
N ALA A 33 7.88 30.14 -2.26
CA ALA A 33 8.52 29.98 -0.95
C ALA A 33 7.74 30.71 0.17
N VAL A 34 7.32 31.96 -0.06
CA VAL A 34 6.57 32.76 0.91
C VAL A 34 5.21 32.10 1.19
N VAL A 35 4.48 31.68 0.17
CA VAL A 35 3.17 31.04 0.31
C VAL A 35 3.26 29.72 1.09
N ARG A 36 4.25 28.88 0.79
CA ARG A 36 4.48 27.63 1.55
C ARG A 36 4.83 27.89 3.00
N ARG A 37 5.71 28.86 3.26
CA ARG A 37 6.14 29.21 4.62
C ARG A 37 4.99 29.82 5.43
N ALA A 38 4.16 30.65 4.81
CA ALA A 38 2.96 31.19 5.42
C ALA A 38 1.95 30.08 5.76
N HIS A 39 1.69 29.15 4.83
CA HIS A 39 0.81 28.01 5.09
C HIS A 39 1.33 27.14 6.23
N ASP A 40 2.63 26.86 6.25
CA ASP A 40 3.28 26.10 7.33
C ASP A 40 3.06 26.79 8.68
N TRP A 41 3.38 28.08 8.75
CA TRP A 41 3.22 28.89 9.95
C TRP A 41 1.77 28.92 10.43
N VAL A 42 0.80 29.17 9.56
CA VAL A 42 -0.63 29.18 9.92
C VAL A 42 -1.07 27.85 10.53
N ARG A 43 -0.56 26.72 10.03
CA ARG A 43 -0.95 25.39 10.52
C ARG A 43 -0.32 25.01 11.85
N VAL A 44 0.87 25.51 12.16
CA VAL A 44 1.62 25.13 13.37
C VAL A 44 1.64 26.23 14.44
N ALA A 45 1.35 27.48 14.10
CA ALA A 45 1.36 28.60 15.05
C ALA A 45 0.35 28.40 16.18
N ALA A 46 -0.83 27.84 15.86
CA ALA A 46 -1.88 27.53 16.82
C ALA A 46 -1.49 26.50 17.90
N LEU A 47 -0.38 25.76 17.70
CA LEU A 47 0.10 24.76 18.67
C LEU A 47 0.91 25.38 19.83
N GLY A 48 1.29 26.66 19.74
CA GLY A 48 2.24 27.28 20.68
C GLY A 48 3.70 26.92 20.37
N ALA A 49 4.65 27.63 21.00
CA ALA A 49 6.08 27.47 20.71
C ALA A 49 6.63 26.11 21.17
N GLU A 50 6.27 25.66 22.38
CA GLU A 50 6.76 24.41 22.97
C GLU A 50 6.35 23.16 22.15
N ARG A 51 5.07 23.08 21.74
CA ARG A 51 4.62 21.94 20.93
C ARG A 51 5.25 21.94 19.54
N ARG A 52 5.45 23.13 18.96
CA ARG A 52 6.04 23.30 17.63
C ARG A 52 7.49 22.83 17.56
N SER A 53 8.29 23.07 18.59
CA SER A 53 9.69 22.61 18.63
C SER A 53 9.82 21.09 18.71
N ARG A 54 8.77 20.39 19.17
CA ARG A 54 8.72 18.93 19.26
C ARG A 54 8.10 18.25 18.04
N LEU A 55 7.65 19.00 17.02
CA LEU A 55 7.10 18.41 15.80
C LEU A 55 8.19 17.73 14.98
N PRO A 56 7.86 16.67 14.21
CA PRO A 56 8.81 16.05 13.30
C PRO A 56 9.20 17.01 12.17
N PRO A 57 10.38 16.84 11.55
CA PRO A 57 10.81 17.67 10.44
C PRO A 57 9.85 17.55 9.24
N GLY A 58 9.71 18.62 8.46
CA GLY A 58 8.81 18.62 7.30
C GLY A 58 8.21 19.97 6.97
N GLU A 59 7.35 19.97 5.95
CA GLU A 59 6.70 21.15 5.40
C GLU A 59 5.24 20.87 5.03
N MET A 60 4.35 21.82 5.30
CA MET A 60 2.93 21.74 4.90
C MET A 60 2.71 21.95 3.39
N GLY A 61 3.71 22.41 2.62
CA GLY A 61 3.57 22.63 1.19
C GLY A 61 2.52 23.69 0.82
N TRP A 62 1.97 23.63 -0.39
CA TRP A 62 0.99 24.61 -0.87
C TRP A 62 -0.33 24.59 -0.07
N PRO A 63 -1.01 25.73 0.09
CA PRO A 63 -2.37 25.77 0.62
C PRO A 63 -3.29 24.77 -0.10
N MET A 64 -4.19 24.11 0.65
CA MET A 64 -5.21 23.15 0.18
C MET A 64 -4.70 21.82 -0.41
N VAL A 65 -3.58 21.81 -1.12
CA VAL A 65 -3.06 20.63 -1.82
C VAL A 65 -1.81 20.04 -1.15
N GLY A 66 -1.05 20.85 -0.41
CA GLY A 66 0.16 20.43 0.29
C GLY A 66 1.12 19.66 -0.61
N SER A 67 1.47 18.44 -0.18
CA SER A 67 2.36 17.53 -0.90
C SER A 67 1.63 16.60 -1.89
N MET A 68 0.32 16.77 -2.10
CA MET A 68 -0.46 15.93 -3.03
C MET A 68 0.06 16.00 -4.47
N TRP A 69 0.58 17.15 -4.93
CA TRP A 69 1.16 17.26 -6.27
C TRP A 69 2.45 16.44 -6.42
N ALA A 70 3.33 16.49 -5.43
CA ALA A 70 4.56 15.69 -5.43
C ALA A 70 4.24 14.20 -5.37
N PHE A 71 3.26 13.82 -4.53
CA PHE A 71 2.73 12.46 -4.46
C PHE A 71 2.19 11.99 -5.82
N LEU A 72 1.26 12.73 -6.43
CA LEU A 72 0.68 12.36 -7.72
C LEU A 72 1.73 12.30 -8.83
N ARG A 73 2.72 13.21 -8.82
CA ARG A 73 3.82 13.23 -9.79
C ARG A 73 4.69 11.97 -9.68
N ALA A 74 5.09 11.59 -8.47
CA ALA A 74 5.90 10.39 -8.23
C ALA A 74 5.18 9.10 -8.68
N PHE A 75 3.89 8.98 -8.37
CA PHE A 75 3.11 7.81 -8.77
C PHE A 75 2.78 7.78 -10.27
N LYS A 76 2.66 8.95 -10.93
CA LYS A 76 2.46 9.03 -12.39
C LYS A 76 3.74 8.83 -13.20
N SER A 77 4.91 9.15 -12.64
CA SER A 77 6.20 8.97 -13.31
C SER A 77 6.72 7.53 -13.29
N GLY A 78 6.06 6.63 -12.56
CA GLY A 78 6.49 5.23 -12.41
C GLY A 78 7.56 5.02 -11.33
N ASN A 79 7.87 6.05 -10.54
CA ASN A 79 8.82 5.97 -9.42
C ASN A 79 8.14 6.47 -8.12
N PRO A 80 7.27 5.66 -7.51
CA PRO A 80 6.58 6.05 -6.28
C PRO A 80 7.54 6.30 -5.10
N ASP A 81 8.72 5.67 -5.09
CA ASP A 81 9.73 5.82 -4.03
C ASP A 81 10.31 7.23 -3.98
N ALA A 82 10.31 7.94 -5.12
CA ALA A 82 10.76 9.32 -5.20
C ALA A 82 10.02 10.25 -4.24
N PHE A 83 8.76 9.95 -3.90
CA PHE A 83 7.99 10.77 -2.95
C PHE A 83 8.66 10.80 -1.58
N ILE A 84 8.79 9.65 -0.91
CA ILE A 84 9.41 9.56 0.41
C ILE A 84 10.90 9.83 0.37
N ALA A 85 11.61 9.36 -0.67
CA ALA A 85 13.03 9.64 -0.84
C ALA A 85 13.32 11.15 -0.88
N SER A 86 12.38 11.97 -1.39
CA SER A 86 12.53 13.42 -1.39
C SER A 86 12.43 14.04 0.02
N PHE A 87 11.65 13.46 0.94
CA PHE A 87 11.60 13.88 2.34
C PHE A 87 12.87 13.45 3.06
N ILE A 88 13.27 12.18 2.92
CA ILE A 88 14.48 11.64 3.55
C ILE A 88 15.71 12.43 3.11
N ARG A 89 15.86 12.72 1.82
CA ARG A 89 17.02 13.47 1.30
C ARG A 89 17.03 14.92 1.77
N ARG A 90 15.89 15.60 1.73
CA ARG A 90 15.81 17.03 2.08
C ARG A 90 15.86 17.29 3.58
N LEU A 91 15.37 16.36 4.39
CA LEU A 91 15.11 16.58 5.82
C LEU A 91 15.91 15.64 6.73
N GLY A 92 16.33 14.48 6.23
CA GLY A 92 17.21 13.56 6.97
C GLY A 92 18.63 14.10 7.12
N ILE A 93 19.10 14.95 6.20
CA ILE A 93 20.43 15.60 6.25
C ILE A 93 20.43 16.84 7.17
N VAL A 94 19.26 17.41 7.49
CA VAL A 94 19.16 18.61 8.35
C VAL A 94 19.55 18.30 9.79
N GLY A 95 19.36 17.06 10.25
CA GLY A 95 19.89 16.60 11.55
C GLY A 95 21.41 16.60 11.61
N THR A 96 22.09 16.26 10.50
CA THR A 96 23.56 16.22 10.43
C THR A 96 24.18 17.61 10.46
N ALA A 97 23.56 18.60 9.80
CA ALA A 97 24.06 19.98 9.77
C ALA A 97 23.87 20.74 11.10
N LEU A 98 22.75 20.51 11.80
CA LEU A 98 22.52 21.05 13.15
C LEU A 98 23.46 20.42 14.19
N PHE A 99 23.77 19.13 14.05
CA PHE A 99 24.75 18.44 14.90
C PHE A 99 26.19 18.94 14.69
N VAL A 100 26.59 19.28 13.46
CA VAL A 100 27.89 19.96 13.22
C VAL A 100 27.92 21.31 13.92
N GLN A 101 26.82 22.07 13.93
CA GLN A 101 26.73 23.33 14.66
C GLN A 101 26.78 23.14 16.19
N GLU A 102 26.10 22.15 16.75
CA GLU A 102 26.17 21.82 18.18
C GLU A 102 27.54 21.28 18.60
N LEU A 103 28.18 20.43 17.78
CA LEU A 103 29.56 20.01 18.01
C LEU A 103 30.52 21.19 18.00
N THR A 104 30.41 22.12 17.03
CA THR A 104 31.24 23.34 17.04
C THR A 104 30.97 24.26 18.23
N ALA A 105 29.77 24.19 18.82
CA ALA A 105 29.43 24.95 20.03
C ALA A 105 29.93 24.27 21.32
N ILE A 106 29.99 22.94 21.35
CA ILE A 106 30.60 22.16 22.44
C ILE A 106 32.13 22.27 22.41
N ASP A 107 32.74 22.33 21.22
CA ASP A 107 34.19 22.43 21.02
C ASP A 107 34.77 23.81 21.39
N ALA A 108 33.93 24.85 21.48
CA ALA A 108 34.35 26.17 21.95
C ALA A 108 34.67 26.21 23.47
N ASN A 109 34.33 25.15 24.22
CA ASN A 109 34.55 25.04 25.66
C ASN A 109 35.65 24.03 26.05
N VAL A 110 36.36 23.43 25.09
CA VAL A 110 37.47 22.49 25.37
C VAL A 110 38.80 23.15 24.99
N SER A 111 39.71 23.20 25.96
CA SER A 111 40.97 23.95 25.90
C SER A 111 41.87 23.63 24.70
N LEU A 112 42.31 24.69 24.02
CA LEU A 112 43.26 24.77 22.91
C LEU A 112 44.66 24.22 23.21
N GLN A 113 44.83 22.89 23.30
CA GLN A 113 46.19 22.31 23.39
C GLN A 113 46.44 21.04 22.56
N ARG A 114 45.49 20.61 21.71
CA ARG A 114 45.70 19.48 20.78
C ARG A 114 45.46 19.78 19.30
N ILE A 115 45.29 21.04 18.92
CA ILE A 115 45.10 21.45 17.52
C ILE A 115 46.42 21.96 16.93
N SER A 116 47.35 21.04 16.65
CA SER A 116 48.52 21.34 15.81
C SER A 116 48.57 20.53 14.51
N ASN A 117 47.69 19.53 14.33
CA ASN A 117 47.78 18.62 13.16
C ASN A 117 46.55 18.59 12.24
N TYR A 118 45.45 19.31 12.54
CA TYR A 118 44.21 19.22 11.76
C TYR A 118 43.99 20.36 10.75
N ALA A 119 44.75 21.45 10.81
CA ALA A 119 44.51 22.66 10.03
C ALA A 119 45.15 22.66 8.61
N ARG A 120 45.13 21.53 7.89
CA ARG A 120 45.66 21.48 6.50
C ARG A 120 44.79 20.82 5.44
N CYS A 121 43.53 20.48 5.71
CA CYS A 121 42.64 19.94 4.66
C CYS A 121 41.26 20.60 4.67
N THR A 122 41.20 21.87 4.30
CA THR A 122 40.00 22.49 3.76
C THR A 122 40.36 23.05 2.39
N THR A 123 40.19 22.25 1.34
CA THR A 123 39.72 22.63 -0.01
C THR A 123 39.69 21.35 -0.87
N ILE A 124 38.72 21.28 -1.79
CA ILE A 124 38.50 20.31 -2.89
C ILE A 124 37.39 19.29 -2.64
N VAL A 125 36.24 19.67 -3.19
CA VAL A 125 35.10 18.86 -3.61
C VAL A 125 35.55 18.06 -4.84
N ASP A 126 35.72 16.75 -4.69
CA ASP A 126 35.32 15.71 -5.64
C ASP A 126 35.61 14.35 -4.98
N LEU A 127 34.80 13.31 -5.25
CA LEU A 127 35.14 11.88 -5.17
C LEU A 127 33.87 11.02 -5.23
N GLN A 128 33.46 10.71 -6.45
CA GLN A 128 32.95 9.38 -6.75
C GLN A 128 34.09 8.36 -6.55
N SER A 129 33.73 7.18 -6.03
CA SER A 129 34.52 5.95 -5.93
C SER A 129 35.58 5.82 -4.83
N ASN A 130 35.47 4.70 -4.10
CA ASN A 130 36.45 4.01 -3.24
C ASN A 130 36.68 4.49 -1.79
N GLY A 131 36.37 3.58 -0.84
CA GLY A 131 37.17 3.39 0.37
C GLY A 131 36.64 3.99 1.68
N TYR A 132 35.79 3.22 2.38
CA TYR A 132 35.53 3.40 3.81
C TYR A 132 36.77 3.00 4.64
N GLY A 133 37.67 3.94 4.91
CA GLY A 133 38.84 3.70 5.77
C GLY A 133 38.93 4.62 6.99
N TRP A 134 38.55 5.89 6.86
CA TRP A 134 38.78 6.89 7.92
C TRP A 134 37.55 7.10 8.83
N ALA A 135 36.33 6.90 8.34
CA ALA A 135 35.11 6.99 9.15
C ALA A 135 34.99 5.86 10.19
N ALA A 136 35.61 4.70 9.94
CA ALA A 136 35.60 3.57 10.86
C ALA A 136 36.46 3.81 12.12
N ASN A 137 37.55 4.57 11.99
CA ASN A 137 38.48 4.80 13.10
C ASN A 137 38.02 5.94 14.03
N THR A 138 37.24 6.90 13.52
CA THR A 138 36.60 7.92 14.38
C THR A 138 35.39 7.36 15.14
N TRP A 139 34.70 6.36 14.57
CA TRP A 139 33.55 5.68 15.19
C TRP A 139 33.91 5.01 16.52
N LEU A 140 35.09 4.37 16.59
CA LEU A 140 35.60 3.68 17.78
C LEU A 140 36.06 4.63 18.91
N LEU A 141 36.19 5.93 18.63
CA LEU A 141 36.67 6.95 19.58
C LEU A 141 35.54 7.78 20.20
N LEU A 142 34.29 7.61 19.76
CA LEU A 142 33.12 8.28 20.34
C LEU A 142 32.66 7.54 21.61
N GLU A 143 32.34 8.29 22.67
CA GLU A 143 31.79 7.71 23.90
C GLU A 143 30.52 6.89 23.59
N PRO A 144 30.24 5.78 24.32
CA PRO A 144 29.05 4.95 24.10
C PRO A 144 27.73 5.72 24.14
N ARG A 145 27.67 6.84 24.89
CA ARG A 145 26.51 7.75 24.89
C ARG A 145 26.34 8.49 23.56
N ILE A 146 27.43 8.95 22.94
CA ILE A 146 27.41 9.63 21.63
C ILE A 146 27.15 8.64 20.50
N GLN A 147 27.62 7.39 20.61
CA GLN A 147 27.22 6.32 19.67
C GLN A 147 25.72 5.97 19.79
N ALA A 148 25.17 5.96 21.01
CA ALA A 148 23.74 5.79 21.23
C ALA A 148 22.91 6.99 20.71
N GLU A 149 23.42 8.22 20.83
CA GLU A 149 22.84 9.42 20.22
C GLU A 149 23.00 9.45 18.68
N PHE A 150 24.07 8.89 18.12
CA PHE A 150 24.22 8.75 16.66
C PHE A 150 23.16 7.84 16.04
N HIS A 151 22.68 6.83 16.79
CA HIS A 151 21.51 6.04 16.40
C HIS A 151 20.19 6.83 16.51
N LEU A 152 20.12 7.88 17.34
CA LEU A 152 19.02 8.85 17.39
C LEU A 152 19.06 9.84 16.20
N PHE A 153 20.23 10.07 15.57
CA PHE A 153 20.40 10.97 14.42
C PHE A 153 20.34 10.29 13.04
N GLY A 154 19.85 9.05 12.98
CA GLY A 154 19.46 8.36 11.74
C GLY A 154 18.21 8.96 11.09
N ARG A 155 17.68 8.30 10.04
CA ARG A 155 16.35 8.61 9.45
C ARG A 155 15.36 8.85 10.60
N THR A 156 14.87 10.09 10.76
CA THR A 156 13.90 10.43 11.84
C THR A 156 12.69 9.49 11.85
N GLY A 157 12.39 8.90 10.69
CA GLY A 157 11.38 7.88 10.50
C GLY A 157 9.96 8.44 10.51
N VAL A 158 9.81 9.70 10.91
CA VAL A 158 8.57 10.46 10.88
C VAL A 158 8.80 11.84 10.26
N TYR A 159 7.89 12.26 9.38
CA TYR A 159 7.95 13.56 8.69
C TYR A 159 6.59 14.23 8.66
N ARG A 160 6.50 15.54 8.92
CA ARG A 160 5.23 16.28 8.80
C ARG A 160 4.99 16.76 7.37
N THR A 161 3.73 16.72 6.97
CA THR A 161 3.27 17.29 5.71
C THR A 161 1.78 17.64 5.74
N PHE A 162 1.26 18.16 4.62
CA PHE A 162 -0.18 18.33 4.42
C PHE A 162 -0.63 17.46 3.24
N MET A 163 -1.54 16.53 3.51
CA MET A 163 -2.07 15.60 2.51
C MET A 163 -3.53 15.31 2.78
N PHE A 164 -4.29 15.03 1.72
CA PHE A 164 -5.73 14.74 1.79
C PHE A 164 -6.52 15.77 2.61
N SER A 165 -6.18 17.06 2.48
CA SER A 165 -6.79 18.18 3.20
C SER A 165 -6.56 18.20 4.72
N SER A 166 -5.50 17.56 5.21
CA SER A 166 -5.19 17.48 6.65
C SER A 166 -3.69 17.54 6.95
N PRO A 167 -3.27 18.16 8.07
CA PRO A 167 -1.94 17.94 8.63
C PRO A 167 -1.72 16.45 8.88
N THR A 168 -0.60 15.94 8.38
CA THR A 168 -0.29 14.51 8.31
C THR A 168 1.16 14.26 8.73
N ILE A 169 1.39 13.24 9.53
CA ILE A 169 2.70 12.66 9.79
C ILE A 169 2.89 11.44 8.90
N LEU A 170 3.98 11.38 8.13
CA LEU A 170 4.41 10.19 7.38
C LEU A 170 5.31 9.36 8.30
N ALA A 171 4.86 8.18 8.71
CA ALA A 171 5.68 7.20 9.43
C ALA A 171 6.27 6.21 8.41
N VAL A 172 7.59 6.13 8.30
CA VAL A 172 8.29 5.45 7.20
C VAL A 172 9.26 4.36 7.64
N THR A 173 9.47 4.18 8.94
CA THR A 173 10.31 3.10 9.50
C THR A 173 9.47 1.98 10.12
N PRO A 174 10.01 0.76 10.25
CA PRO A 174 9.34 -0.35 10.93
C PRO A 174 8.86 0.01 12.34
N GLU A 175 9.70 0.69 13.12
CA GLU A 175 9.46 1.03 14.52
C GLU A 175 8.31 2.02 14.66
N ALA A 176 8.32 3.10 13.87
CA ALA A 176 7.25 4.10 13.86
C ALA A 176 5.93 3.48 13.41
N CYS A 177 5.96 2.64 12.37
CA CYS A 177 4.76 1.97 11.89
C CYS A 177 4.19 1.02 12.95
N LYS A 178 5.04 0.20 13.57
CA LYS A 178 4.65 -0.72 14.63
C LYS A 178 4.07 0.01 15.83
N GLN A 179 4.73 1.07 16.30
CA GLN A 179 4.26 1.85 17.46
C GLN A 179 2.84 2.36 17.24
N VAL A 180 2.57 2.97 16.09
CA VAL A 180 1.25 3.53 15.76
C VAL A 180 0.21 2.43 15.51
N LEU A 181 0.60 1.28 14.94
CA LEU A 181 -0.33 0.17 14.67
C LEU A 181 -0.73 -0.61 15.92
N MET A 182 0.10 -0.59 16.97
CA MET A 182 -0.11 -1.32 18.22
C MET A 182 -0.77 -0.49 19.32
N ASP A 183 -0.96 0.82 19.10
CA ASP A 183 -1.57 1.73 20.07
C ASP A 183 -2.99 2.14 19.64
N ASP A 184 -3.97 1.28 19.95
CA ASP A 184 -5.39 1.54 19.67
C ASP A 184 -6.02 2.59 20.61
N GLU A 185 -5.35 2.98 21.70
CA GLU A 185 -5.83 4.03 22.62
C GLU A 185 -5.45 5.42 22.12
N GLY A 186 -4.21 5.57 21.66
CA GLY A 186 -3.67 6.80 21.09
C GLY A 186 -4.11 7.08 19.66
N PHE A 187 -4.53 6.04 18.91
CA PHE A 187 -4.87 6.17 17.50
C PHE A 187 -6.18 5.49 17.09
N VAL A 188 -6.99 6.23 16.32
CA VAL A 188 -8.17 5.71 15.61
C VAL A 188 -7.94 5.68 14.10
N THR A 189 -8.89 5.12 13.34
CA THR A 189 -8.82 5.12 11.87
C THR A 189 -8.78 6.54 11.31
N GLY A 190 -7.87 6.78 10.37
CA GLY A 190 -7.59 8.13 9.85
C GLY A 190 -7.90 8.33 8.38
N TRP A 191 -8.67 7.43 7.74
CA TRP A 191 -8.81 7.38 6.28
C TRP A 191 -9.29 8.71 5.65
N PRO A 192 -8.86 9.03 4.41
CA PRO A 192 -9.32 10.22 3.71
C PRO A 192 -10.83 10.27 3.56
N LYS A 193 -11.41 11.48 3.58
CA LYS A 193 -12.85 11.71 3.40
C LYS A 193 -13.42 10.99 2.17
N ALA A 194 -12.67 10.98 1.06
CA ALA A 194 -13.07 10.29 -0.15
C ALA A 194 -13.26 8.78 0.08
N THR A 195 -12.31 8.13 0.75
CA THR A 195 -12.37 6.69 1.06
C THR A 195 -13.51 6.39 2.03
N VAL A 196 -13.65 7.15 3.12
CA VAL A 196 -14.74 6.96 4.10
C VAL A 196 -16.11 7.10 3.45
N THR A 197 -16.30 8.12 2.62
CA THR A 197 -17.58 8.35 1.94
C THR A 197 -17.89 7.24 0.91
N LEU A 198 -16.89 6.79 0.15
CA LEU A 198 -17.09 5.83 -0.93
C LEU A 198 -17.26 4.39 -0.43
N ILE A 199 -16.46 3.95 0.55
CA ILE A 199 -16.61 2.62 1.15
C ILE A 199 -17.86 2.58 2.04
N GLY A 200 -18.08 3.63 2.84
CA GLY A 200 -19.20 3.70 3.77
C GLY A 200 -18.76 4.13 5.17
N PRO A 201 -19.43 5.12 5.79
CA PRO A 201 -19.07 5.61 7.12
C PRO A 201 -19.26 4.58 8.24
N LYS A 202 -20.08 3.54 8.03
CA LYS A 202 -20.31 2.46 8.99
C LYS A 202 -19.45 1.22 8.73
N SER A 203 -18.45 1.31 7.86
CA SER A 203 -17.50 0.22 7.56
C SER A 203 -16.22 0.29 8.41
N PHE A 204 -15.33 -0.71 8.30
CA PHE A 204 -14.09 -0.77 9.08
C PHE A 204 -13.13 0.41 8.86
N VAL A 205 -13.33 1.24 7.82
CA VAL A 205 -12.50 2.43 7.60
C VAL A 205 -12.85 3.60 8.53
N ASN A 206 -13.98 3.54 9.24
CA ASN A 206 -14.44 4.63 10.12
C ASN A 206 -15.22 4.17 11.38
N MET A 207 -15.37 2.86 11.60
CA MET A 207 -15.98 2.31 12.83
C MET A 207 -15.24 2.72 14.11
N SER A 208 -16.01 2.91 15.18
CA SER A 208 -15.50 2.98 16.55
C SER A 208 -14.73 1.70 16.92
N TYR A 209 -13.96 1.73 18.00
CA TYR A 209 -13.22 0.55 18.46
C TYR A 209 -14.17 -0.62 18.79
N ASP A 210 -15.25 -0.35 19.51
CA ASP A 210 -16.20 -1.38 19.95
C ASP A 210 -16.99 -1.96 18.78
N ASP A 211 -17.49 -1.11 17.86
CA ASP A 211 -18.20 -1.57 16.66
C ASP A 211 -17.25 -2.38 15.78
N HIS A 212 -16.02 -1.92 15.60
CA HIS A 212 -15.00 -2.66 14.86
C HIS A 212 -14.76 -4.04 15.49
N ARG A 213 -14.56 -4.11 16.80
CA ARG A 213 -14.33 -5.38 17.51
C ARG A 213 -15.52 -6.32 17.35
N ARG A 214 -16.75 -5.81 17.47
CA ARG A 214 -17.99 -6.55 17.28
C ARG A 214 -18.09 -7.13 15.88
N ILE A 215 -18.04 -6.28 14.84
CA ILE A 215 -18.18 -6.75 13.46
C ILE A 215 -17.03 -7.68 13.09
N ARG A 216 -15.79 -7.38 13.52
CA ARG A 216 -14.65 -8.27 13.31
C ARG A 216 -14.85 -9.66 13.89
N LYS A 217 -15.43 -9.77 15.09
CA LYS A 217 -15.73 -11.07 15.72
C LYS A 217 -16.72 -11.89 14.87
N LEU A 218 -17.69 -11.22 14.24
CA LEU A 218 -18.68 -11.86 13.37
C LEU A 218 -18.09 -12.29 12.03
N THR A 219 -17.16 -11.53 11.47
CA THR A 219 -16.71 -11.70 10.09
C THR A 219 -15.36 -12.41 9.94
N ALA A 220 -14.46 -12.35 10.92
CA ALA A 220 -13.11 -12.90 10.76
C ALA A 220 -13.10 -14.43 10.69
N ALA A 221 -13.80 -15.12 11.59
CA ALA A 221 -13.82 -16.59 11.61
C ALA A 221 -14.51 -17.20 10.36
N PRO A 222 -15.63 -16.66 9.87
CA PRO A 222 -16.22 -17.17 8.62
C PRO A 222 -15.41 -16.84 7.37
N ILE A 223 -14.41 -15.96 7.42
CA ILE A 223 -13.52 -15.69 6.27
C ILE A 223 -12.26 -16.55 6.34
N ASN A 224 -11.68 -16.67 7.54
CA ASN A 224 -10.29 -17.08 7.72
C ASN A 224 -10.12 -18.21 8.75
N GLY A 225 -11.21 -18.71 9.32
CA GLY A 225 -11.20 -19.87 10.19
C GLY A 225 -10.93 -21.16 9.40
N PHE A 226 -10.33 -22.15 10.06
CA PHE A 226 -9.97 -23.43 9.45
C PHE A 226 -11.15 -24.12 8.73
N ASP A 227 -12.32 -24.18 9.37
CA ASP A 227 -13.52 -24.79 8.78
C ASP A 227 -14.02 -24.02 7.55
N ALA A 228 -13.95 -22.69 7.61
CA ALA A 228 -14.32 -21.81 6.50
C ALA A 228 -13.38 -22.01 5.30
N LEU A 229 -12.07 -21.96 5.53
CA LEU A 229 -11.07 -22.19 4.48
C LEU A 229 -11.17 -23.59 3.86
N THR A 230 -11.46 -24.62 4.67
CA THR A 230 -11.70 -25.98 4.18
C THR A 230 -12.91 -26.02 3.25
N THR A 231 -13.99 -25.34 3.63
CA THR A 231 -15.22 -25.24 2.83
C THR A 231 -14.97 -24.51 1.51
N TYR A 232 -14.22 -23.40 1.55
CA TYR A 232 -13.98 -22.56 0.38
C TYR A 232 -12.97 -23.16 -0.59
N LEU A 233 -12.01 -23.96 -0.12
CA LEU A 233 -10.95 -24.53 -0.94
C LEU A 233 -11.51 -25.26 -2.17
N SER A 234 -12.52 -26.12 -2.01
CA SER A 234 -13.10 -26.84 -3.15
C SER A 234 -13.71 -25.89 -4.19
N PHE A 235 -14.35 -24.81 -3.77
CA PHE A 235 -14.94 -23.83 -4.69
C PHE A 235 -13.87 -22.98 -5.38
N ILE A 236 -12.85 -22.56 -4.63
CA ILE A 236 -11.69 -21.82 -5.15
C ILE A 236 -10.98 -22.67 -6.20
N ASP A 237 -10.67 -23.92 -5.88
CA ASP A 237 -9.99 -24.87 -6.77
C ASP A 237 -10.75 -25.06 -8.09
N GLN A 238 -12.05 -25.37 -8.02
CA GLN A 238 -12.91 -25.51 -9.20
C GLN A 238 -12.97 -24.21 -10.03
N THR A 239 -13.07 -23.06 -9.37
CA THR A 239 -13.15 -21.76 -10.03
C THR A 239 -11.83 -21.40 -10.72
N VAL A 240 -10.68 -21.70 -10.10
CA VAL A 240 -9.35 -21.53 -10.66
C VAL A 240 -9.17 -22.43 -11.88
N VAL A 241 -9.48 -23.73 -11.76
CA VAL A 241 -9.33 -24.69 -12.85
C VAL A 241 -10.22 -24.33 -14.04
N ALA A 242 -11.48 -23.97 -13.80
CA ALA A 242 -12.40 -23.55 -14.85
C ALA A 242 -11.93 -22.28 -15.55
N SER A 243 -11.44 -21.30 -14.78
CA SER A 243 -10.88 -20.06 -15.31
C SER A 243 -9.65 -20.31 -16.20
N LEU A 244 -8.66 -21.05 -15.72
CA LEU A 244 -7.45 -21.37 -16.47
C LEU A 244 -7.77 -22.15 -17.76
N ARG A 245 -8.68 -23.13 -17.70
CA ARG A 245 -9.15 -23.86 -18.90
C ARG A 245 -9.76 -22.91 -19.92
N ARG A 246 -10.66 -22.02 -19.49
CA ARG A 246 -11.30 -21.03 -20.36
C ARG A 246 -10.25 -20.13 -21.02
N TRP A 247 -9.33 -19.54 -20.24
CA TRP A 247 -8.35 -18.59 -20.77
C TRP A 247 -7.30 -19.25 -21.68
N SER A 248 -7.07 -20.55 -21.51
CA SER A 248 -6.15 -21.34 -22.34
C SER A 248 -6.78 -21.97 -23.59
N SER A 249 -8.09 -21.81 -23.78
CA SER A 249 -8.79 -22.29 -24.98
C SER A 249 -8.18 -21.67 -26.25
N PRO A 250 -8.04 -22.44 -27.36
CA PRO A 250 -7.59 -21.91 -28.64
C PRO A 250 -8.40 -20.70 -29.13
N GLU A 251 -9.67 -20.59 -28.74
CA GLU A 251 -10.59 -19.51 -29.12
C GLU A 251 -10.34 -18.20 -28.34
N SER A 252 -9.68 -18.26 -27.18
CA SER A 252 -9.54 -17.11 -26.27
C SER A 252 -8.52 -16.08 -26.75
N GLY A 253 -7.54 -16.46 -27.56
CA GLY A 253 -6.53 -15.56 -28.12
C GLY A 253 -5.73 -14.78 -27.05
N GLN A 254 -5.83 -13.45 -27.07
CA GLN A 254 -5.23 -12.57 -26.05
C GLN A 254 -6.30 -12.08 -25.07
N VAL A 255 -5.99 -12.14 -23.78
CA VAL A 255 -6.84 -11.67 -22.69
C VAL A 255 -6.13 -10.61 -21.85
N GLU A 256 -6.88 -9.67 -21.30
CA GLU A 256 -6.40 -8.81 -20.22
C GLU A 256 -6.28 -9.63 -18.93
N PHE A 257 -5.11 -10.21 -18.66
CA PHE A 257 -4.94 -11.20 -17.60
C PHE A 257 -5.39 -10.71 -16.22
N LEU A 258 -5.11 -9.45 -15.88
CA LEU A 258 -5.57 -8.87 -14.62
C LEU A 258 -7.09 -8.69 -14.56
N THR A 259 -7.75 -8.37 -15.68
CA THR A 259 -9.21 -8.26 -15.74
C THR A 259 -9.85 -9.61 -15.46
N GLU A 260 -9.31 -10.67 -16.07
CA GLU A 260 -9.79 -12.04 -15.87
C GLU A 260 -9.54 -12.55 -14.43
N LEU A 261 -8.36 -12.28 -13.85
CA LEU A 261 -8.08 -12.60 -12.45
C LEU A 261 -9.00 -11.86 -11.46
N ARG A 262 -9.31 -10.58 -11.73
CA ARG A 262 -10.26 -9.81 -10.91
C ARG A 262 -11.67 -10.37 -11.01
N ARG A 263 -12.13 -10.83 -12.19
CA ARG A 263 -13.40 -11.56 -12.34
C ARG A 263 -13.43 -12.85 -11.53
N MET A 264 -12.36 -13.64 -11.62
CA MET A 264 -12.23 -14.90 -10.89
C MET A 264 -12.32 -14.69 -9.37
N THR A 265 -11.52 -13.78 -8.84
CA THR A 265 -11.48 -13.44 -7.40
C THR A 265 -12.77 -12.77 -6.93
N PHE A 266 -13.41 -11.96 -7.79
CA PHE A 266 -14.73 -11.38 -7.51
C PHE A 266 -15.81 -12.47 -7.38
N LYS A 267 -15.80 -13.47 -8.26
CA LYS A 267 -16.71 -14.63 -8.16
C LYS A 267 -16.52 -15.40 -6.86
N ILE A 268 -15.27 -15.59 -6.42
CA ILE A 268 -14.93 -16.24 -5.15
C ILE A 268 -15.50 -15.47 -3.96
N ILE A 269 -15.22 -14.17 -3.86
CA ILE A 269 -15.68 -13.39 -2.71
C ILE A 269 -17.20 -13.22 -2.69
N VAL A 270 -17.85 -13.10 -3.86
CA VAL A 270 -19.32 -13.07 -3.93
C VAL A 270 -19.92 -14.39 -3.47
N GLN A 271 -19.37 -15.53 -3.87
CA GLN A 271 -19.88 -16.82 -3.38
C GLN A 271 -19.78 -16.96 -1.85
N ILE A 272 -18.70 -16.45 -1.25
CA ILE A 272 -18.49 -16.46 0.21
C ILE A 272 -19.49 -15.54 0.93
N PHE A 273 -19.77 -14.37 0.35
CA PHE A 273 -20.55 -13.33 1.02
C PHE A 273 -22.04 -13.33 0.69
N MET A 274 -22.40 -13.77 -0.51
CA MET A 274 -23.73 -13.72 -1.08
C MET A 274 -23.93 -14.93 -1.99
N SER A 275 -23.88 -16.12 -1.39
CA SER A 275 -24.14 -17.37 -2.09
C SER A 275 -25.51 -17.31 -2.78
N GLY A 276 -25.55 -17.70 -4.06
CA GLY A 276 -26.77 -17.64 -4.87
C GLY A 276 -27.05 -16.30 -5.54
N ALA A 277 -26.15 -15.31 -5.49
CA ALA A 277 -26.23 -14.15 -6.36
C ALA A 277 -26.16 -14.58 -7.83
N ASP A 278 -27.03 -14.03 -8.68
CA ASP A 278 -27.05 -14.33 -10.12
C ASP A 278 -25.94 -13.59 -10.89
N ASP A 279 -25.64 -14.06 -12.10
CA ASP A 279 -24.58 -13.50 -12.95
C ASP A 279 -24.79 -12.00 -13.24
N ALA A 280 -26.05 -11.56 -13.39
CA ALA A 280 -26.39 -10.16 -13.62
C ALA A 280 -26.03 -9.27 -12.41
N THR A 281 -26.30 -9.75 -11.20
CA THR A 281 -25.91 -9.10 -9.93
C THR A 281 -24.40 -9.04 -9.80
N MET A 282 -23.70 -10.14 -10.09
CA MET A 282 -22.23 -10.17 -10.05
C MET A 282 -21.63 -9.12 -11.00
N GLU A 283 -22.08 -9.11 -12.26
CA GLU A 283 -21.58 -8.16 -13.25
C GLU A 283 -21.90 -6.71 -12.89
N ALA A 284 -23.09 -6.43 -12.35
CA ALA A 284 -23.49 -5.09 -11.92
C ALA A 284 -22.60 -4.56 -10.78
N LEU A 285 -22.23 -5.43 -9.83
CA LEU A 285 -21.33 -5.09 -8.73
C LEU A 285 -19.90 -4.88 -9.21
N GLU A 286 -19.33 -5.83 -9.99
CA GLU A 286 -17.96 -5.77 -10.51
C GLU A 286 -17.70 -4.46 -11.29
N ARG A 287 -18.61 -4.11 -12.22
CA ARG A 287 -18.52 -2.88 -13.01
C ARG A 287 -18.52 -1.63 -12.11
N SER A 288 -19.30 -1.64 -11.04
CA SER A 288 -19.40 -0.52 -10.12
C SER A 288 -18.16 -0.36 -9.23
N TYR A 289 -17.51 -1.47 -8.83
CA TYR A 289 -16.25 -1.40 -8.06
C TYR A 289 -15.12 -0.77 -8.85
N THR A 290 -15.02 -1.03 -10.15
CA THR A 290 -13.98 -0.41 -11.00
C THR A 290 -14.02 1.12 -10.91
N ASP A 291 -15.20 1.74 -11.04
CA ASP A 291 -15.35 3.20 -10.90
C ASP A 291 -15.15 3.68 -9.46
N LEU A 292 -15.60 2.90 -8.47
CA LEU A 292 -15.40 3.18 -7.04
C LEU A 292 -13.90 3.33 -6.71
N ASN A 293 -13.09 2.37 -7.17
CA ASN A 293 -11.66 2.28 -6.88
C ASN A 293 -10.87 3.50 -7.37
N TYR A 294 -11.21 4.07 -8.53
CA TYR A 294 -10.58 5.31 -9.01
C TYR A 294 -10.89 6.52 -8.12
N GLY A 295 -12.08 6.60 -7.52
CA GLY A 295 -12.45 7.71 -6.64
C GLY A 295 -11.89 7.61 -5.23
N MET A 296 -11.67 6.39 -4.71
CA MET A 296 -11.20 6.16 -3.35
C MET A 296 -9.82 6.76 -3.05
N ARG A 297 -8.95 6.82 -4.06
CA ARG A 297 -7.59 7.37 -3.96
C ARG A 297 -7.48 8.79 -4.54
N ALA A 298 -8.60 9.40 -4.92
CA ALA A 298 -8.65 10.75 -5.47
C ALA A 298 -8.91 11.81 -4.38
N MET A 299 -8.69 13.08 -4.72
CA MET A 299 -9.22 14.20 -3.93
C MET A 299 -10.75 14.19 -3.97
N ALA A 300 -11.40 14.55 -2.86
CA ALA A 300 -12.86 14.55 -2.70
C ALA A 300 -13.55 15.73 -3.43
N ILE A 301 -13.24 15.92 -4.70
CA ILE A 301 -13.77 16.99 -5.56
C ILE A 301 -14.97 16.43 -6.32
N ASN A 302 -16.17 16.84 -5.92
CA ASN A 302 -17.44 16.36 -6.49
C ASN A 302 -17.88 17.24 -7.68
N LEU A 303 -17.10 17.25 -8.75
CA LEU A 303 -17.42 17.96 -9.99
C LEU A 303 -17.41 17.00 -11.19
N PRO A 304 -18.27 17.18 -12.21
CA PRO A 304 -18.22 16.40 -13.45
C PRO A 304 -16.81 16.34 -14.04
N GLY A 305 -16.41 15.17 -14.56
CA GLY A 305 -15.07 14.91 -15.07
C GLY A 305 -14.06 14.36 -14.04
N PHE A 306 -14.26 14.63 -12.74
CA PHE A 306 -13.38 14.10 -11.70
C PHE A 306 -13.71 12.66 -11.32
N ALA A 307 -12.68 11.89 -10.92
CA ALA A 307 -12.84 10.48 -10.53
C ALA A 307 -13.79 10.30 -9.34
N TYR A 308 -13.74 11.21 -8.36
CA TYR A 308 -14.60 11.16 -7.17
C TYR A 308 -16.09 11.32 -7.51
N TYR A 309 -16.44 12.17 -8.47
CA TYR A 309 -17.82 12.35 -8.95
C TYR A 309 -18.40 11.06 -9.55
N ARG A 310 -17.62 10.35 -10.40
CA ARG A 310 -18.04 9.05 -10.96
C ARG A 310 -18.18 7.99 -9.87
N ALA A 311 -17.22 7.92 -8.95
CA ALA A 311 -17.24 6.97 -7.86
C ALA A 311 -18.46 7.14 -6.92
N LEU A 312 -18.94 8.37 -6.69
CA LEU A 312 -20.17 8.60 -5.92
C LEU A 312 -21.43 8.06 -6.60
N ARG A 313 -21.46 8.01 -7.94
CA ARG A 313 -22.55 7.36 -8.69
C ARG A 313 -22.43 5.85 -8.61
N ALA A 314 -21.22 5.33 -8.76
CA ALA A 314 -20.94 3.91 -8.61
C ALA A 314 -21.31 3.40 -7.20
N ARG A 315 -20.97 4.15 -6.14
CA ARG A 315 -21.40 3.86 -4.76
C ARG A 315 -22.92 3.74 -4.64
N ARG A 316 -23.67 4.70 -5.20
CA ARG A 316 -25.15 4.66 -5.16
C ARG A 316 -25.69 3.40 -5.84
N LYS A 317 -25.09 2.99 -6.95
CA LYS A 317 -25.45 1.73 -7.63
C LYS A 317 -25.12 0.51 -6.77
N LEU A 318 -23.94 0.44 -6.16
CA LEU A 318 -23.55 -0.65 -5.25
C LEU A 318 -24.55 -0.78 -4.09
N VAL A 319 -24.86 0.32 -3.41
CA VAL A 319 -25.85 0.35 -2.33
C VAL A 319 -27.21 -0.16 -2.82
N SER A 320 -27.69 0.32 -3.97
CA SER A 320 -28.97 -0.10 -4.52
C SER A 320 -29.03 -1.61 -4.81
N VAL A 321 -27.96 -2.17 -5.37
CA VAL A 321 -27.90 -3.60 -5.69
C VAL A 321 -27.85 -4.44 -4.41
N LEU A 322 -26.96 -4.09 -3.48
CA LEU A 322 -26.81 -4.83 -2.22
C LEU A 322 -28.05 -4.74 -1.34
N GLN A 323 -28.70 -3.57 -1.28
CA GLN A 323 -29.98 -3.40 -0.59
C GLN A 323 -31.06 -4.28 -1.22
N GLY A 324 -31.13 -4.37 -2.55
CA GLY A 324 -32.09 -5.25 -3.22
C GLY A 324 -31.91 -6.74 -2.86
N VAL A 325 -30.65 -7.21 -2.77
CA VAL A 325 -30.36 -8.58 -2.31
C VAL A 325 -30.79 -8.78 -0.85
N LEU A 326 -30.47 -7.81 0.01
CA LEU A 326 -30.82 -7.83 1.43
C LEU A 326 -32.34 -7.85 1.65
N ASP A 327 -33.07 -6.97 0.96
CA ASP A 327 -34.53 -6.89 0.99
C ASP A 327 -35.17 -8.20 0.55
N GLY A 328 -34.66 -8.79 -0.54
CA GLY A 328 -35.10 -10.09 -1.05
C GLY A 328 -34.96 -11.19 0.00
N ARG A 329 -33.83 -11.26 0.71
CA ARG A 329 -33.59 -12.24 1.78
C ARG A 329 -34.51 -12.03 2.98
N ARG A 330 -34.67 -10.79 3.44
CA ARG A 330 -35.59 -10.47 4.55
C ARG A 330 -37.04 -10.82 4.19
N ALA A 331 -37.48 -10.51 2.97
CA ALA A 331 -38.82 -10.84 2.49
C ALA A 331 -39.04 -12.36 2.38
N ALA A 332 -38.03 -13.12 1.93
CA ALA A 332 -38.10 -14.57 1.88
C ALA A 332 -38.21 -15.19 3.28
N ALA A 333 -37.41 -14.73 4.23
CA ALA A 333 -37.46 -15.15 5.63
C ALA A 333 -38.82 -14.84 6.28
N ALA A 334 -39.37 -13.65 6.04
CA ALA A 334 -40.69 -13.25 6.55
C ALA A 334 -41.83 -14.13 6.01
N LYS A 335 -41.69 -14.67 4.80
CA LYS A 335 -42.65 -15.62 4.19
C LYS A 335 -42.43 -17.07 4.65
N GLY A 336 -41.47 -17.32 5.55
CA GLY A 336 -41.15 -18.66 6.04
C GLY A 336 -40.47 -19.56 5.01
N PHE A 337 -39.95 -19.00 3.91
CA PHE A 337 -39.19 -19.79 2.96
C PHE A 337 -37.89 -20.29 3.61
N LYS A 338 -37.68 -21.61 3.57
CA LYS A 338 -36.43 -22.21 4.02
C LYS A 338 -35.32 -21.81 3.06
N ARG A 339 -34.20 -21.35 3.61
CA ARG A 339 -33.00 -20.99 2.87
C ARG A 339 -32.50 -22.20 2.06
N SER A 340 -32.22 -21.98 0.78
CA SER A 340 -31.58 -22.99 -0.07
C SER A 340 -30.05 -22.90 0.10
N GLY A 341 -29.46 -23.80 0.89
CA GLY A 341 -28.01 -23.91 1.04
C GLY A 341 -27.45 -23.46 2.39
N ALA A 342 -26.11 -23.54 2.51
CA ALA A 342 -25.39 -23.13 3.71
C ALA A 342 -25.49 -21.62 3.96
N MET A 343 -25.30 -21.21 5.22
CA MET A 343 -25.36 -19.80 5.62
C MET A 343 -24.10 -19.06 5.15
N ASP A 344 -24.26 -18.02 4.34
CA ASP A 344 -23.16 -17.16 3.89
C ASP A 344 -22.93 -15.95 4.82
N MET A 345 -22.00 -15.07 4.47
CA MET A 345 -21.70 -13.91 5.32
C MET A 345 -22.88 -12.94 5.46
N MET A 346 -23.63 -12.66 4.40
CA MET A 346 -24.75 -11.73 4.47
C MET A 346 -25.83 -12.29 5.42
N ASP A 347 -26.12 -13.59 5.37
CA ASP A 347 -27.04 -14.22 6.32
C ASP A 347 -26.56 -14.08 7.76
N ARG A 348 -25.27 -14.34 8.02
CA ARG A 348 -24.66 -14.17 9.35
C ARG A 348 -24.80 -12.75 9.87
N LEU A 349 -24.63 -11.75 9.01
CA LEU A 349 -24.78 -10.34 9.37
C LEU A 349 -26.25 -9.96 9.64
N ILE A 350 -27.20 -10.53 8.90
CA ILE A 350 -28.65 -10.34 9.11
C ILE A 350 -29.09 -10.90 10.46
N GLU A 351 -28.59 -12.09 10.81
CA GLU A 351 -28.96 -12.82 12.03
C GLU A 351 -28.15 -12.38 13.26
N ALA A 352 -27.09 -11.58 13.10
CA ALA A 352 -26.22 -11.17 14.20
C ALA A 352 -26.92 -10.25 15.21
N GLU A 353 -26.90 -10.64 16.48
CA GLU A 353 -27.39 -9.87 17.62
C GLU A 353 -26.24 -9.54 18.59
N ASP A 354 -26.27 -8.36 19.22
CA ASP A 354 -25.38 -8.07 20.35
C ASP A 354 -25.91 -8.63 21.67
N GLU A 355 -25.15 -8.47 22.75
CA GLU A 355 -25.51 -8.89 24.11
C GLU A 355 -26.82 -8.27 24.62
N ARG A 356 -27.32 -7.22 23.96
CA ARG A 356 -28.59 -6.55 24.25
C ARG A 356 -29.69 -6.90 23.24
N GLY A 357 -29.46 -7.89 22.38
CA GLY A 357 -30.39 -8.34 21.33
C GLY A 357 -30.49 -7.39 20.13
N ARG A 358 -29.61 -6.39 19.99
CA ARG A 358 -29.69 -5.45 18.85
C ARG A 358 -29.09 -6.08 17.60
N ARG A 359 -29.88 -6.09 16.53
CA ARG A 359 -29.44 -6.48 15.19
C ARG A 359 -28.73 -5.35 14.46
N LEU A 360 -27.95 -5.71 13.44
CA LEU A 360 -27.36 -4.74 12.53
C LEU A 360 -28.44 -4.09 11.67
N ALA A 361 -28.33 -2.77 11.50
CA ALA A 361 -29.12 -2.02 10.54
C ALA A 361 -28.66 -2.33 9.12
N ASP A 362 -29.57 -2.18 8.15
CA ASP A 362 -29.29 -2.52 6.75
C ASP A 362 -28.11 -1.72 6.17
N ASP A 363 -27.98 -0.44 6.55
CA ASP A 363 -26.87 0.39 6.10
C ASP A 363 -25.52 -0.02 6.71
N GLU A 364 -25.50 -0.61 7.91
CA GLU A 364 -24.31 -1.23 8.50
C GLU A 364 -23.89 -2.47 7.72
N ILE A 365 -24.86 -3.33 7.37
CA ILE A 365 -24.61 -4.54 6.59
C ILE A 365 -24.09 -4.16 5.19
N VAL A 366 -24.77 -3.25 4.50
CA VAL A 366 -24.41 -2.82 3.14
C VAL A 366 -23.02 -2.16 3.13
N ASP A 367 -22.70 -1.24 4.04
CA ASP A 367 -21.37 -0.61 4.10
C ASP A 367 -20.26 -1.64 4.38
N VAL A 368 -20.52 -2.65 5.23
CA VAL A 368 -19.58 -3.76 5.50
C VAL A 368 -19.36 -4.62 4.25
N LEU A 369 -20.43 -4.95 3.52
CA LEU A 369 -20.36 -5.74 2.29
C LEU A 369 -19.63 -5.01 1.16
N ILE A 370 -19.88 -3.70 0.98
CA ILE A 370 -19.16 -2.87 0.01
C ILE A 370 -17.66 -2.97 0.24
N MET A 371 -17.24 -2.89 1.51
CA MET A 371 -15.83 -2.97 1.86
C MET A 371 -15.22 -4.35 1.59
N TYR A 372 -15.88 -5.42 2.04
CA TYR A 372 -15.33 -6.78 1.94
C TYR A 372 -15.24 -7.28 0.51
N LEU A 373 -16.32 -7.08 -0.27
CA LEU A 373 -16.33 -7.43 -1.69
C LEU A 373 -15.24 -6.65 -2.44
N ASN A 374 -15.03 -5.36 -2.10
CA ASN A 374 -13.91 -4.60 -2.67
C ASN A 374 -12.53 -5.16 -2.27
N ALA A 375 -12.34 -5.47 -0.99
CA ALA A 375 -11.05 -5.92 -0.47
C ALA A 375 -10.63 -7.29 -1.04
N GLY A 376 -11.55 -8.23 -1.16
CA GLY A 376 -11.27 -9.60 -1.61
C GLY A 376 -10.91 -9.73 -3.08
N HIS A 377 -11.46 -8.87 -3.97
CA HIS A 377 -11.24 -9.02 -5.41
C HIS A 377 -10.03 -8.24 -5.95
N GLU A 378 -9.86 -6.96 -5.59
CA GLU A 378 -8.78 -6.16 -6.16
C GLU A 378 -7.42 -6.67 -5.67
N SER A 379 -7.30 -6.99 -4.38
CA SER A 379 -6.00 -7.32 -3.78
C SER A 379 -5.45 -8.68 -4.25
N SER A 380 -6.24 -9.75 -4.11
CA SER A 380 -5.87 -11.10 -4.57
C SER A 380 -5.57 -11.11 -6.07
N GLY A 381 -6.44 -10.54 -6.90
CA GLY A 381 -6.24 -10.52 -8.36
C GLY A 381 -4.95 -9.84 -8.81
N HIS A 382 -4.58 -8.72 -8.19
CA HIS A 382 -3.32 -8.04 -8.49
C HIS A 382 -2.10 -8.84 -8.03
N ILE A 383 -2.12 -9.41 -6.82
CA ILE A 383 -0.99 -10.17 -6.31
C ILE A 383 -0.80 -11.47 -7.11
N THR A 384 -1.88 -12.15 -7.46
CA THR A 384 -1.82 -13.33 -8.34
C THR A 384 -1.17 -12.99 -9.68
N MET A 385 -1.58 -11.89 -10.32
CA MET A 385 -0.99 -11.43 -11.58
C MET A 385 0.51 -11.17 -11.45
N TRP A 386 0.92 -10.40 -10.42
CA TRP A 386 2.33 -10.09 -10.20
C TRP A 386 3.17 -11.29 -9.82
N ALA A 387 2.64 -12.22 -9.01
CA ALA A 387 3.34 -13.45 -8.66
C ALA A 387 3.60 -14.29 -9.92
N THR A 388 2.60 -14.42 -10.80
CA THR A 388 2.78 -15.07 -12.10
C THR A 388 3.84 -14.37 -12.93
N VAL A 389 3.79 -13.04 -13.06
CA VAL A 389 4.79 -12.27 -13.83
C VAL A 389 6.19 -12.44 -13.26
N PHE A 390 6.37 -12.33 -11.94
CA PHE A 390 7.68 -12.48 -11.32
C PHE A 390 8.24 -13.89 -11.47
N LEU A 391 7.41 -14.92 -11.31
CA LEU A 391 7.85 -16.29 -11.57
C LEU A 391 8.34 -16.44 -13.01
N GLN A 392 7.61 -15.91 -13.99
CA GLN A 392 8.03 -16.00 -15.39
C GLN A 392 9.29 -15.21 -15.74
N GLU A 393 9.52 -14.09 -15.06
CA GLU A 393 10.73 -13.28 -15.23
C GLU A 393 11.95 -13.91 -14.53
N ASN A 394 11.76 -14.93 -13.68
CA ASN A 394 12.82 -15.62 -12.93
C ASN A 394 12.70 -17.16 -13.10
N PRO A 395 13.22 -17.72 -14.22
CA PRO A 395 13.02 -19.13 -14.58
C PRO A 395 13.52 -20.16 -13.56
N ASP A 396 14.57 -19.83 -12.82
CA ASP A 396 15.11 -20.62 -11.72
C ASP A 396 14.12 -20.72 -10.54
N ILE A 397 13.54 -19.59 -10.15
CA ILE A 397 12.49 -19.52 -9.13
C ILE A 397 11.24 -20.26 -9.62
N PHE A 398 10.86 -20.08 -10.89
CA PHE A 398 9.75 -20.81 -11.49
C PHE A 398 9.95 -22.33 -11.43
N ALA A 399 11.12 -22.81 -11.84
CA ALA A 399 11.45 -24.23 -11.86
C ALA A 399 11.39 -24.83 -10.45
N ARG A 400 11.94 -24.14 -9.45
CA ARG A 400 11.88 -24.58 -8.05
C ARG A 400 10.44 -24.61 -7.51
N ALA A 401 9.64 -23.57 -7.78
CA ALA A 401 8.25 -23.55 -7.37
C ALA A 401 7.44 -24.67 -8.05
N LYS A 402 7.66 -24.92 -9.34
CA LYS A 402 7.03 -26.01 -10.08
C LYS A 402 7.42 -27.39 -9.52
N ALA A 403 8.70 -27.62 -9.24
CA ALA A 403 9.17 -28.88 -8.66
C ALA A 403 8.50 -29.19 -7.31
N GLU A 404 8.34 -28.18 -6.44
CA GLU A 404 7.57 -28.32 -5.20
C GLU A 404 6.11 -28.74 -5.47
N GLN A 405 5.45 -28.11 -6.45
CA GLN A 405 4.06 -28.47 -6.76
C GLN A 405 3.93 -29.88 -7.33
N GLU A 406 4.88 -30.30 -8.17
CA GLU A 406 4.93 -31.67 -8.72
C GLU A 406 5.16 -32.72 -7.62
N GLU A 407 5.99 -32.41 -6.63
CA GLU A 407 6.19 -33.28 -5.45
C GLU A 407 4.91 -33.40 -4.61
N ILE A 408 4.22 -32.29 -4.37
CA ILE A 408 2.95 -32.29 -3.66
C ILE A 408 1.94 -33.17 -4.41
N MET A 409 1.82 -33.01 -5.73
CA MET A 409 0.93 -33.84 -6.56
C MET A 409 1.26 -35.33 -6.47
N ARG A 410 2.54 -35.71 -6.49
CA ARG A 410 2.98 -37.11 -6.30
C ARG A 410 2.65 -37.65 -4.90
N SER A 411 2.54 -36.78 -3.90
CA SER A 411 2.21 -37.16 -2.52
C SER A 411 0.70 -37.29 -2.24
N ILE A 412 -0.16 -36.81 -3.16
CA ILE A 412 -1.61 -36.84 -3.00
C ILE A 412 -2.11 -38.26 -3.34
N PRO A 413 -2.84 -38.94 -2.44
CA PRO A 413 -3.40 -40.26 -2.73
C PRO A 413 -4.37 -40.20 -3.91
N ALA A 414 -4.38 -41.23 -4.76
CA ALA A 414 -5.32 -41.32 -5.89
C ALA A 414 -6.81 -41.30 -5.46
N THR A 415 -7.09 -41.64 -4.20
CA THR A 415 -8.43 -41.58 -3.60
C THR A 415 -8.85 -40.18 -3.16
N GLN A 416 -7.91 -39.22 -3.10
CA GLN A 416 -8.20 -37.85 -2.70
C GLN A 416 -8.69 -37.04 -3.91
N ASN A 417 -9.81 -36.33 -3.73
CA ASN A 417 -10.36 -35.47 -4.76
C ASN A 417 -9.94 -34.01 -4.53
N GLY A 418 -9.04 -33.51 -5.38
CA GLY A 418 -8.54 -32.14 -5.34
C GLY A 418 -7.57 -31.86 -4.18
N LEU A 419 -7.22 -30.57 -4.02
CA LEU A 419 -6.34 -30.09 -2.96
C LEU A 419 -7.06 -30.08 -1.60
N THR A 420 -6.31 -30.36 -0.53
CA THR A 420 -6.75 -30.15 0.85
C THR A 420 -5.93 -29.06 1.54
N LEU A 421 -6.39 -28.56 2.70
CA LEU A 421 -5.58 -27.65 3.51
C LEU A 421 -4.27 -28.29 4.00
N ARG A 422 -4.20 -29.63 4.06
CA ARG A 422 -2.95 -30.33 4.38
C ARG A 422 -1.94 -30.19 3.24
N ASP A 423 -2.39 -30.24 2.00
CA ASP A 423 -1.51 -30.09 0.83
C ASP A 423 -1.07 -28.63 0.66
N PHE A 424 -1.98 -27.69 0.88
CA PHE A 424 -1.65 -26.26 0.94
C PHE A 424 -0.53 -25.98 1.95
N LYS A 425 -0.55 -26.60 3.15
CA LYS A 425 0.51 -26.43 4.16
C LYS A 425 1.88 -26.94 3.72
N LYS A 426 1.99 -27.80 2.70
CA LYS A 426 3.25 -28.28 2.13
C LYS A 426 3.87 -27.31 1.12
N MET A 427 3.15 -26.27 0.69
CA MET A 427 3.58 -25.29 -0.31
C MET A 427 4.56 -24.25 0.28
N HIS A 428 5.68 -24.73 0.83
CA HIS A 428 6.61 -23.93 1.62
C HIS A 428 7.28 -22.83 0.78
N PHE A 429 7.93 -23.18 -0.31
CA PHE A 429 8.59 -22.24 -1.22
C PHE A 429 7.57 -21.37 -1.95
N LEU A 430 6.42 -21.92 -2.37
CA LEU A 430 5.37 -21.11 -2.98
C LEU A 430 4.82 -20.06 -2.00
N SER A 431 4.72 -20.35 -0.71
CA SER A 431 4.37 -19.33 0.30
C SER A 431 5.41 -18.20 0.35
N GLN A 432 6.70 -18.51 0.20
CA GLN A 432 7.76 -17.50 0.15
C GLN A 432 7.68 -16.65 -1.13
N VAL A 433 7.32 -17.25 -2.26
CA VAL A 433 7.03 -16.53 -3.52
C VAL A 433 5.88 -15.54 -3.32
N VAL A 434 4.80 -15.96 -2.66
CA VAL A 434 3.65 -15.08 -2.36
C VAL A 434 4.06 -13.95 -1.41
N ASP A 435 4.80 -14.25 -0.34
CA ASP A 435 5.25 -13.25 0.63
C ASP A 435 6.22 -12.23 -0.01
N GLU A 436 7.13 -12.67 -0.87
CA GLU A 436 8.00 -11.77 -1.62
C GLU A 436 7.22 -10.92 -2.62
N THR A 437 6.20 -11.48 -3.27
CA THR A 437 5.33 -10.72 -4.17
C THR A 437 4.61 -9.62 -3.41
N LEU A 438 4.02 -9.94 -2.26
CA LEU A 438 3.36 -8.99 -1.38
C LEU A 438 4.30 -7.85 -0.94
N ARG A 439 5.55 -8.18 -0.59
CA ARG A 439 6.60 -7.21 -0.22
C ARG A 439 6.98 -6.29 -1.38
N CYS A 440 7.22 -6.84 -2.57
CA CYS A 440 7.67 -6.07 -3.73
C CYS A 440 6.57 -5.15 -4.28
N VAL A 441 5.38 -5.71 -4.50
CA VAL A 441 4.29 -5.00 -5.19
C VAL A 441 3.71 -3.90 -4.31
N ASN A 442 3.56 -4.13 -3.00
CA ASN A 442 2.96 -3.17 -2.07
C ASN A 442 1.56 -2.69 -2.51
N ILE A 443 0.62 -3.60 -2.80
CA ILE A 443 -0.76 -3.23 -3.18
C ILE A 443 -1.41 -2.32 -2.14
N SER A 444 -1.21 -2.62 -0.85
CA SER A 444 -1.57 -1.76 0.27
C SER A 444 -0.36 -0.96 0.77
N PHE A 445 0.15 -0.03 -0.04
CA PHE A 445 1.38 0.72 0.27
C PHE A 445 1.29 1.69 1.46
N VAL A 446 0.07 2.05 1.90
CA VAL A 446 -0.17 3.01 2.99
C VAL A 446 -1.45 2.69 3.76
N SER A 447 -1.41 2.89 5.08
CA SER A 447 -2.62 2.94 5.92
C SER A 447 -2.70 4.25 6.72
N PHE A 448 -3.89 4.54 7.27
CA PHE A 448 -4.18 5.85 7.86
C PHE A 448 -4.65 5.71 9.31
N ARG A 449 -4.09 6.55 10.18
CA ARG A 449 -4.49 6.72 11.58
C ARG A 449 -4.71 8.20 11.91
N GLN A 450 -5.34 8.47 13.04
CA GLN A 450 -5.52 9.80 13.58
C GLN A 450 -5.25 9.77 15.08
N ALA A 451 -4.44 10.71 15.57
CA ALA A 451 -4.14 10.83 16.98
C ALA A 451 -5.38 11.32 17.76
N THR A 452 -5.75 10.60 18.83
CA THR A 452 -6.87 10.93 19.73
C THR A 452 -6.46 11.93 20.81
N ARG A 453 -5.15 12.00 21.08
CA ARG A 453 -4.47 12.87 22.03
C ARG A 453 -3.09 13.25 21.51
N ASP A 454 -2.45 14.22 22.16
CA ASP A 454 -1.04 14.50 21.92
C ASP A 454 -0.22 13.25 22.31
N ILE A 455 0.59 12.75 21.38
CA ILE A 455 1.32 11.49 21.53
C ILE A 455 2.70 11.57 20.87
N TYR A 456 3.70 10.90 21.44
CA TYR A 456 5.05 10.88 20.89
C TYR A 456 5.31 9.62 20.07
N VAL A 457 5.83 9.78 18.86
CA VAL A 457 6.30 8.69 18.00
C VAL A 457 7.71 9.00 17.55
N ASN A 458 8.64 8.05 17.75
CA ASN A 458 10.08 8.26 17.55
C ASN A 458 10.60 9.57 18.21
N GLY A 459 10.13 9.88 19.43
CA GLY A 459 10.54 11.09 20.15
C GLY A 459 9.89 12.41 19.67
N TYR A 460 9.10 12.39 18.60
CA TYR A 460 8.40 13.58 18.09
C TYR A 460 6.94 13.62 18.48
N LEU A 461 6.45 14.82 18.78
CA LEU A 461 5.05 15.09 19.08
C LEU A 461 4.19 14.97 17.82
N ILE A 462 3.14 14.14 17.92
CA ILE A 462 1.99 14.10 17.02
C ILE A 462 0.83 14.78 17.76
N PRO A 463 0.40 15.99 17.32
CA PRO A 463 -0.70 16.69 17.97
C PRO A 463 -2.03 15.95 17.81
N LYS A 464 -2.92 16.09 18.80
CA LYS A 464 -4.29 15.60 18.74
C LYS A 464 -4.98 16.03 17.43
N GLY A 465 -5.66 15.08 16.80
CA GLY A 465 -6.41 15.30 15.56
C GLY A 465 -5.57 15.25 14.28
N TRP A 466 -4.23 15.23 14.37
CA TRP A 466 -3.38 15.06 13.19
C TRP A 466 -3.47 13.63 12.66
N LYS A 467 -3.36 13.50 11.34
CA LYS A 467 -3.35 12.20 10.67
C LYS A 467 -1.95 11.61 10.70
N VAL A 468 -1.86 10.29 10.67
CA VAL A 468 -0.62 9.55 10.49
C VAL A 468 -0.79 8.59 9.31
N GLN A 469 0.08 8.69 8.32
CA GLN A 469 0.17 7.80 7.18
C GLN A 469 1.32 6.83 7.42
N LEU A 470 0.98 5.55 7.55
CA LEU A 470 1.91 4.46 7.79
C LEU A 470 2.39 3.94 6.44
N TRP A 471 3.61 4.28 6.04
CA TRP A 471 4.11 4.11 4.69
C TRP A 471 4.81 2.76 4.51
N TYR A 472 4.00 1.69 4.41
CA TYR A 472 4.50 0.31 4.32
C TYR A 472 5.46 0.10 3.16
N ARG A 473 5.27 0.80 2.04
CA ARG A 473 6.22 0.71 0.92
C ARG A 473 7.64 1.11 1.30
N SER A 474 7.82 2.10 2.17
CA SER A 474 9.16 2.49 2.64
C SER A 474 9.76 1.42 3.55
N VAL A 475 8.95 0.79 4.39
CA VAL A 475 9.37 -0.33 5.24
C VAL A 475 9.79 -1.54 4.38
N HIS A 476 8.98 -1.91 3.40
CA HIS A 476 9.25 -3.05 2.52
C HIS A 476 10.38 -2.80 1.51
N MET A 477 10.70 -1.53 1.22
CA MET A 477 11.78 -1.14 0.31
C MET A 477 13.02 -0.62 1.06
N ASP A 478 13.09 -0.83 2.38
CA ASP A 478 14.23 -0.43 3.19
C ASP A 478 15.39 -1.41 2.99
N ASP A 479 16.52 -0.92 2.49
CA ASP A 479 17.73 -1.73 2.24
C ASP A 479 18.43 -2.18 3.52
N GLN A 480 18.18 -1.50 4.64
CA GLN A 480 18.64 -1.92 5.96
C GLN A 480 17.87 -3.13 6.50
N VAL A 481 16.64 -3.34 6.03
CA VAL A 481 15.77 -4.44 6.44
C VAL A 481 15.82 -5.58 5.41
N TYR A 482 15.79 -5.23 4.13
CA TYR A 482 15.77 -6.12 2.99
C TYR A 482 16.91 -5.78 2.04
N PRO A 483 18.06 -6.47 2.12
CA PRO A 483 19.14 -6.31 1.15
C PRO A 483 18.62 -6.51 -0.28
N ASP A 484 19.06 -5.62 -1.17
CA ASP A 484 18.58 -5.49 -2.55
C ASP A 484 17.04 -5.51 -2.65
N PRO A 485 16.35 -4.51 -2.05
CA PRO A 485 14.91 -4.59 -1.81
C PRO A 485 14.08 -4.62 -3.10
N LYS A 486 14.67 -4.20 -4.24
CA LYS A 486 14.02 -4.22 -5.56
C LYS A 486 14.17 -5.57 -6.28
N MET A 487 15.07 -6.43 -5.84
CA MET A 487 15.24 -7.77 -6.38
C MET A 487 14.14 -8.67 -5.83
N PHE A 488 13.46 -9.40 -6.72
CA PHE A 488 12.51 -10.42 -6.34
C PHE A 488 13.27 -11.69 -5.91
N ASN A 489 13.34 -11.93 -4.60
CA ASN A 489 14.07 -13.06 -4.02
C ASN A 489 13.25 -13.74 -2.91
N PRO A 490 12.50 -14.82 -3.23
CA PRO A 490 11.76 -15.61 -2.24
C PRO A 490 12.63 -16.26 -1.16
N SER A 491 13.90 -16.58 -1.47
CA SER A 491 14.80 -17.21 -0.50
C SER A 491 15.18 -16.30 0.67
N ARG A 492 14.84 -15.00 0.64
CA ARG A 492 14.97 -14.12 1.81
C ARG A 492 14.08 -14.53 2.99
N TRP A 493 13.08 -15.37 2.72
CA TRP A 493 12.17 -15.92 3.72
C TRP A 493 12.62 -17.30 4.23
N GLU A 494 13.77 -17.81 3.75
CA GLU A 494 14.44 -19.00 4.29
C GLU A 494 15.24 -18.58 5.51
N GLY A 495 14.62 -18.63 6.69
CA GLY A 495 15.28 -18.20 7.91
C GLY A 495 14.29 -17.92 9.03
N PRO A 496 14.75 -17.21 10.08
CA PRO A 496 13.87 -16.82 11.16
C PRO A 496 12.76 -15.90 10.63
N PRO A 497 11.58 -15.93 11.25
CA PRO A 497 10.48 -15.03 10.90
C PRO A 497 10.93 -13.56 10.90
N PRO A 498 10.36 -12.72 10.01
CA PRO A 498 10.69 -11.30 9.98
C PRO A 498 10.43 -10.64 11.34
N LYS A 499 11.28 -9.69 11.71
CA LYS A 499 11.10 -8.91 12.93
C LYS A 499 9.73 -8.22 12.89
N ALA A 500 9.03 -8.20 14.02
CA ALA A 500 7.71 -7.57 14.09
C ALA A 500 7.77 -6.11 13.63
N GLY A 501 6.92 -5.74 12.66
CA GLY A 501 6.90 -4.41 12.06
C GLY A 501 7.66 -4.26 10.75
N THR A 502 8.49 -5.23 10.35
CA THR A 502 9.26 -5.15 9.10
C THR A 502 8.54 -5.73 7.88
N PHE A 503 7.59 -6.63 8.10
CA PHE A 503 6.70 -7.17 7.06
C PHE A 503 5.24 -6.87 7.42
N LEU A 504 4.63 -5.93 6.69
CA LEU A 504 3.30 -5.35 6.94
C LEU A 504 2.34 -5.45 5.73
N PRO A 505 2.36 -6.50 4.88
CA PRO A 505 1.48 -6.56 3.69
C PRO A 505 -0.01 -6.59 4.07
N PHE A 506 -0.31 -7.10 5.27
CA PHE A 506 -1.65 -7.20 5.84
C PHE A 506 -1.88 -6.23 7.01
N GLY A 507 -0.94 -5.31 7.26
CA GLY A 507 -0.94 -4.46 8.46
C GLY A 507 -0.51 -5.21 9.73
N LEU A 508 -0.87 -4.68 10.90
CA LEU A 508 -0.54 -5.22 12.23
C LEU A 508 -1.61 -4.77 13.25
N GLY A 509 -1.60 -5.39 14.44
CA GLY A 509 -2.44 -5.00 15.58
C GLY A 509 -3.90 -5.41 15.42
N ALA A 510 -4.81 -4.74 16.15
CA ALA A 510 -6.25 -5.06 16.11
C ALA A 510 -6.88 -4.89 14.72
N ARG A 511 -6.22 -4.14 13.83
CA ARG A 511 -6.65 -3.87 12.46
C ARG A 511 -5.94 -4.73 11.40
N LEU A 512 -5.24 -5.81 11.79
CA LEU A 512 -4.67 -6.80 10.86
C LEU A 512 -5.72 -7.28 9.84
N CYS A 513 -5.35 -7.51 8.59
CA CYS A 513 -6.29 -7.98 7.57
C CYS A 513 -7.00 -9.26 8.03
N PRO A 514 -8.35 -9.30 8.04
CA PRO A 514 -9.09 -10.50 8.42
C PRO A 514 -9.10 -11.59 7.35
N GLY A 515 -8.67 -11.32 6.12
CA GLY A 515 -8.63 -12.29 5.01
C GLY A 515 -7.23 -12.66 4.55
N ASN A 516 -6.23 -12.57 5.43
CA ASN A 516 -4.84 -12.84 5.10
C ASN A 516 -4.61 -14.29 4.63
N ASP A 517 -5.15 -15.28 5.34
CA ASP A 517 -4.97 -16.69 4.99
C ASP A 517 -5.86 -17.07 3.80
N LEU A 518 -7.08 -16.52 3.70
CA LEU A 518 -7.92 -16.67 2.50
C LEU A 518 -7.20 -16.15 1.24
N ALA A 519 -6.61 -14.96 1.31
CA ALA A 519 -5.87 -14.39 0.17
C ALA A 519 -4.68 -15.28 -0.21
N LYS A 520 -3.88 -15.72 0.77
CA LYS A 520 -2.75 -16.62 0.51
C LYS A 520 -3.22 -17.95 -0.08
N LEU A 521 -4.31 -18.52 0.43
CA LEU A 521 -4.89 -19.76 -0.09
C LEU A 521 -5.31 -19.59 -1.55
N GLU A 522 -6.07 -18.54 -1.86
CA GLU A 522 -6.55 -18.25 -3.22
C GLU A 522 -5.39 -18.07 -4.21
N ILE A 523 -4.38 -17.27 -3.84
CA ILE A 523 -3.20 -17.04 -4.67
C ILE A 523 -2.42 -18.34 -4.88
N SER A 524 -2.17 -19.11 -3.82
CA SER A 524 -1.40 -20.36 -3.91
C SER A 524 -2.12 -21.44 -4.71
N VAL A 525 -3.44 -21.59 -4.57
CA VAL A 525 -4.22 -22.53 -5.39
C VAL A 525 -4.15 -22.15 -6.86
N PHE A 526 -4.26 -20.85 -7.20
CA PHE A 526 -4.04 -20.40 -8.56
C PHE A 526 -2.65 -20.75 -9.08
N LEU A 527 -1.60 -20.38 -8.34
CA LEU A 527 -0.22 -20.60 -8.76
C LEU A 527 0.10 -22.09 -8.86
N HIS A 528 -0.45 -22.93 -7.99
CA HIS A 528 -0.30 -24.38 -8.04
C HIS A 528 -0.73 -24.93 -9.40
N HIS A 529 -1.98 -24.65 -9.81
CA HIS A 529 -2.49 -25.10 -11.12
C HIS A 529 -1.75 -24.46 -12.28
N PHE A 530 -1.43 -23.17 -12.19
CA PHE A 530 -0.70 -22.45 -13.23
C PHE A 530 0.69 -23.06 -13.48
N LEU A 531 1.47 -23.29 -12.42
CA LEU A 531 2.83 -23.84 -12.49
C LEU A 531 2.87 -25.24 -13.09
N LEU A 532 1.87 -26.07 -12.80
CA LEU A 532 1.81 -27.45 -13.28
C LEU A 532 1.49 -27.54 -14.78
N GLY A 533 0.60 -26.68 -15.30
CA GLY A 533 -0.01 -26.94 -16.60
C GLY A 533 -0.11 -25.74 -17.55
N TYR A 534 0.41 -24.56 -17.20
CA TYR A 534 0.16 -23.35 -18.00
C TYR A 534 1.41 -22.49 -18.20
N LYS A 535 1.39 -21.72 -19.29
CA LYS A 535 2.36 -20.66 -19.60
C LYS A 535 1.59 -19.37 -19.94
N LEU A 536 2.15 -18.22 -19.56
CA LEU A 536 1.63 -16.90 -19.89
C LEU A 536 2.62 -16.18 -20.84
N LYS A 537 2.17 -15.73 -22.01
CA LYS A 537 2.98 -14.92 -22.92
C LYS A 537 2.43 -13.51 -22.97
N ARG A 538 3.07 -12.58 -22.27
CA ARG A 538 2.69 -11.16 -22.30
C ARG A 538 2.93 -10.57 -23.68
N ALA A 539 1.93 -9.84 -24.19
CA ALA A 539 2.04 -9.10 -25.44
C ALA A 539 3.06 -7.96 -25.33
N ASN A 540 3.13 -7.32 -24.16
CA ASN A 540 4.08 -6.24 -23.89
C ASN A 540 4.84 -6.46 -22.56
N PRO A 541 5.97 -7.19 -22.58
CA PRO A 541 6.77 -7.44 -21.39
C PRO A 541 7.34 -6.17 -20.72
N LYS A 542 7.54 -5.10 -21.49
CA LYS A 542 8.05 -3.81 -20.99
C LYS A 542 6.94 -2.79 -20.77
N CYS A 543 5.69 -3.25 -20.64
CA CYS A 543 4.55 -2.37 -20.43
C CYS A 543 4.76 -1.49 -19.20
N ARG A 544 4.54 -0.19 -19.36
CA ARG A 544 4.69 0.77 -18.27
C ARG A 544 3.73 0.41 -17.13
N VAL A 545 4.24 0.46 -15.90
CA VAL A 545 3.45 0.24 -14.69
C VAL A 545 2.80 1.55 -14.23
N ARG A 546 1.51 1.50 -13.92
CA ARG A 546 0.77 2.53 -13.19
C ARG A 546 0.65 2.10 -11.73
N TYR A 547 0.87 3.01 -10.78
CA TYR A 547 0.83 2.70 -9.34
C TYR A 547 -0.48 3.07 -8.63
N LEU A 548 -1.35 3.86 -9.26
CA LEU A 548 -2.67 4.25 -8.71
C LEU A 548 -3.82 3.76 -9.59
N PRO A 549 -4.92 3.22 -9.01
CA PRO A 549 -5.13 3.02 -7.58
C PRO A 549 -4.26 1.89 -6.99
N HIS A 550 -3.81 0.97 -7.84
CA HIS A 550 -2.89 -0.12 -7.51
C HIS A 550 -1.81 -0.30 -8.59
N PRO A 551 -0.62 -0.79 -8.23
CA PRO A 551 0.45 -1.21 -9.15
C PRO A 551 -0.02 -2.24 -10.19
N ARG A 552 -0.03 -1.88 -11.47
CA ARG A 552 -0.34 -2.78 -12.59
C ARG A 552 0.22 -2.27 -13.93
N PRO A 553 0.48 -3.16 -14.91
CA PRO A 553 0.68 -2.74 -16.30
C PRO A 553 -0.52 -1.93 -16.82
N VAL A 554 -0.25 -0.92 -17.66
CA VAL A 554 -1.31 -0.03 -18.20
C VAL A 554 -2.32 -0.78 -19.05
N ASP A 555 -1.90 -1.84 -19.75
CA ASP A 555 -2.70 -2.72 -20.61
C ASP A 555 -3.34 -3.90 -19.84
N ASN A 556 -3.40 -3.83 -18.50
CA ASN A 556 -3.93 -4.91 -17.65
C ASN A 556 -3.22 -6.26 -17.86
N CYS A 557 -1.95 -6.25 -18.26
CA CYS A 557 -1.17 -7.46 -18.57
C CYS A 557 -1.82 -8.25 -19.71
N LEU A 558 -1.99 -7.61 -20.86
CA LEU A 558 -2.47 -8.26 -22.08
C LEU A 558 -1.55 -9.44 -22.43
N ALA A 559 -2.10 -10.65 -22.51
CA ALA A 559 -1.32 -11.86 -22.65
C ALA A 559 -2.13 -13.01 -23.25
N THR A 560 -1.42 -14.01 -23.78
CA THR A 560 -1.97 -15.31 -24.15
C THR A 560 -1.61 -16.34 -23.08
N ILE A 561 -2.58 -17.11 -22.64
CA ILE A 561 -2.35 -18.26 -21.74
C ILE A 561 -2.42 -19.52 -22.59
N THR A 562 -1.43 -20.39 -22.47
CA THR A 562 -1.43 -21.68 -23.16
C THR A 562 -1.33 -22.80 -22.14
N LYS A 563 -2.12 -23.86 -22.35
CA LYS A 563 -1.94 -25.10 -21.63
C LYS A 563 -0.67 -25.78 -22.15
N VAL A 564 0.20 -26.20 -21.24
CA VAL A 564 1.37 -27.02 -21.56
C VAL A 564 0.86 -28.46 -21.62
N SER A 565 0.94 -29.10 -22.79
CA SER A 565 0.76 -30.54 -22.87
C SER A 565 1.86 -31.22 -22.08
N ASP A 566 1.52 -32.29 -21.36
CA ASP A 566 2.53 -33.17 -20.79
C ASP A 566 3.39 -33.71 -21.95
N GLU A 567 4.56 -33.12 -22.17
CA GLU A 567 5.62 -33.77 -22.94
C GLU A 567 6.12 -34.93 -22.05
N HIS A 568 5.48 -36.09 -22.20
CA HIS A 568 6.02 -37.38 -21.81
C HIS A 568 6.56 -38.06 -23.05
#